data_AF-A0A1R0KVY0-F1
#
_entry.id   AF-A0A1R0KVY0-F1
#
_cell.length_a   1.000
_cell.length_b   1.000
_cell.length_c   1.000
_cell.angle_alpha   90.00
_cell.angle_beta   90.00
_cell.angle_gamma   90.00
#
_symmetry.space_group_name_H-M   'P 1'
#
loop_
_entity.id
_entity.type
_entity.pdbx_description
1 polymer ?
#
loop_
_entity_poly.entity_id
_entity_poly.type
_entity_poly.pdbx_seq_one_letter_code
_entity_poly.pdbx_strand_id
1 'polypeptide(L)'
;MFTDVFSAGPGSLPGYRAAGFPDPTTFGYATVRAKGLDPVSLAALDVLLSDVPFKTALETANATPVDNPDLYAAPVITTLSERVVSMLPAVGDDSLGRLATDWRQNPELINRDPTALHTWLQQVRKLCRDTVPAGNLLFVWNCL
;
A
#
# COMPACT_ATOMS: atom_id res chain seq x y z
N MET A 1 8.67 -12.57 -0.34
CA MET A 1 7.67 -11.53 -0.63
C MET A 1 7.93 -10.21 0.10
N PHE A 2 8.21 -9.16 -0.67
CA PHE A 2 8.21 -7.77 -0.21
C PHE A 2 7.00 -7.04 -0.79
N THR A 3 6.53 -6.06 -0.02
CA THR A 3 5.41 -5.18 -0.36
C THR A 3 5.88 -3.75 -0.17
N ASP A 4 6.03 -3.04 -1.26
CA ASP A 4 6.51 -1.67 -1.24
C ASP A 4 5.38 -0.73 -1.63
N VAL A 5 5.06 0.24 -0.75
CA VAL A 5 4.13 1.32 -1.09
C VAL A 5 4.95 2.48 -1.62
N PHE A 6 4.74 2.86 -2.87
CA PHE A 6 5.52 3.92 -3.51
C PHE A 6 4.64 4.99 -4.15
N SER A 7 5.16 6.21 -4.17
CA SER A 7 4.56 7.38 -4.82
C SER A 7 5.07 7.48 -6.25
N ALA A 8 4.16 7.59 -7.22
CA ALA A 8 4.50 7.96 -8.58
C ALA A 8 3.50 8.95 -9.18
N GLY A 9 4.01 9.90 -9.96
CA GLY A 9 3.17 10.81 -10.73
C GLY A 9 2.63 10.11 -11.99
N PRO A 10 1.46 10.52 -12.52
CA PRO A 10 0.90 9.93 -13.74
C PRO A 10 1.88 9.96 -14.92
N GLY A 11 2.72 11.00 -15.00
CA GLY A 11 3.72 11.18 -16.06
C GLY A 11 4.97 10.29 -15.95
N SER A 12 5.24 9.66 -14.79
CA SER A 12 6.45 8.83 -14.60
C SER A 12 6.22 7.34 -14.84
N LEU A 13 4.96 6.89 -14.79
CA LEU A 13 4.58 5.48 -14.96
C LEU A 13 4.98 4.88 -16.32
N PRO A 14 4.88 5.58 -17.46
CA PRO A 14 5.31 5.02 -18.75
C PRO A 14 6.79 4.65 -18.77
N GLY A 15 7.66 5.50 -18.20
CA GLY A 15 9.10 5.23 -18.10
C GLY A 15 9.41 4.06 -17.16
N TYR A 16 8.68 3.94 -16.06
CA TYR A 16 8.82 2.83 -15.13
C TYR A 16 8.40 1.49 -15.75
N ARG A 17 7.31 1.49 -16.52
CA ARG A 17 6.87 0.33 -17.31
C ARG A 17 7.89 -0.06 -18.37
N ALA A 18 8.45 0.90 -19.09
CA ALA A 18 9.48 0.66 -20.10
C ALA A 18 10.76 0.06 -19.51
N ALA A 19 11.08 0.40 -18.26
CA ALA A 19 12.20 -0.17 -17.51
C ALA A 19 11.92 -1.60 -16.96
N GLY A 20 10.74 -2.16 -17.18
CA GLY A 20 10.37 -3.49 -16.70
C GLY A 20 10.02 -3.54 -15.21
N PHE A 21 9.57 -2.42 -14.64
CA PHE A 21 9.17 -2.31 -13.23
C PHE A 21 10.26 -2.73 -12.23
N PRO A 22 11.44 -2.09 -12.28
CA PRO A 22 12.52 -2.34 -11.32
C PRO A 22 12.09 -2.00 -9.89
N ASP A 23 12.91 -2.33 -8.89
CA ASP A 23 12.65 -1.92 -7.50
C ASP A 23 12.33 -0.40 -7.41
N PRO A 24 11.15 0.00 -6.89
CA PRO A 24 10.70 1.38 -6.89
C PRO A 24 11.67 2.36 -6.23
N THR A 25 12.38 1.91 -5.18
CA THR A 25 13.35 2.75 -4.46
C THR A 25 14.57 3.01 -5.34
N THR A 26 15.09 1.98 -6.02
CA THR A 26 16.25 2.13 -6.91
C THR A 26 15.92 2.91 -8.18
N PHE A 27 14.65 2.89 -8.60
CA PHE A 27 14.14 3.71 -9.68
C PHE A 27 13.96 5.20 -9.29
N GLY A 28 14.02 5.52 -8.00
CA GLY A 28 13.95 6.89 -7.50
C GLY A 28 12.57 7.34 -7.01
N TYR A 29 11.62 6.42 -6.83
CA TYR A 29 10.35 6.74 -6.18
C TYR A 29 10.49 6.84 -4.67
N ALA A 30 9.69 7.73 -4.07
CA ALA A 30 9.52 7.74 -2.63
C ALA A 30 8.77 6.45 -2.24
N THR A 31 9.41 5.60 -1.44
CA THR A 31 8.94 4.25 -1.16
C THR A 31 8.99 3.94 0.34
N VAL A 32 7.95 3.28 0.84
CA VAL A 32 7.86 2.70 2.17
C VAL A 32 7.84 1.19 2.01
N ARG A 33 8.88 0.52 2.51
CA ARG A 33 9.02 -0.93 2.39
C ARG A 33 8.37 -1.68 3.55
N ALA A 34 7.69 -2.76 3.21
CA ALA A 34 7.21 -3.75 4.16
C ALA A 34 7.62 -5.15 3.69
N LYS A 35 7.90 -6.04 4.64
CA LYS A 35 8.01 -7.47 4.34
C LYS A 35 6.64 -8.09 4.47
N GLY A 36 6.21 -8.92 3.52
CA GLY A 36 5.02 -9.76 3.58
C GLY A 36 3.73 -9.07 4.02
N LEU A 37 3.37 -7.95 3.40
CA LEU A 37 2.02 -7.40 3.46
C LEU A 37 1.30 -7.78 2.16
N ASP A 38 0.64 -8.92 2.16
CA ASP A 38 -0.11 -9.37 0.99
C ASP A 38 -1.37 -8.51 0.75
N PRO A 39 -2.05 -8.68 -0.39
CA PRO A 39 -3.32 -7.98 -0.66
C PRO A 39 -4.38 -8.21 0.42
N VAL A 40 -4.39 -9.37 1.08
CA VAL A 40 -5.31 -9.70 2.18
C VAL A 40 -5.05 -8.82 3.40
N SER A 41 -3.79 -8.63 3.76
CA SER A 41 -3.34 -7.75 4.84
C SER A 41 -3.73 -6.29 4.55
N LEU A 42 -3.53 -5.83 3.32
CA LEU A 42 -3.91 -4.47 2.91
C LEU A 42 -5.43 -4.28 2.87
N ALA A 43 -6.19 -5.30 2.46
CA ALA A 43 -7.65 -5.28 2.51
C ALA A 43 -8.15 -5.18 3.96
N ALA A 44 -7.53 -5.89 4.90
CA ALA A 44 -7.89 -5.79 6.31
C ALA A 44 -7.65 -4.39 6.89
N LEU A 45 -6.59 -3.70 6.46
CA LEU A 45 -6.36 -2.30 6.83
C LEU A 45 -7.47 -1.38 6.29
N ASP A 46 -7.90 -1.60 5.04
CA ASP A 46 -8.99 -0.83 4.42
C ASP A 46 -10.31 -1.03 5.17
N VAL A 47 -10.64 -2.27 5.55
CA VAL A 47 -11.82 -2.57 6.40
C VAL A 47 -11.75 -1.80 7.72
N LEU A 48 -10.61 -1.85 8.42
CA LEU A 48 -10.46 -1.19 9.72
C LEU A 48 -10.56 0.34 9.62
N LEU A 49 -10.11 0.93 8.52
CA LEU A 49 -10.13 2.38 8.32
C LEU A 49 -11.49 2.90 7.84
N SER A 50 -12.19 2.14 7.01
CA SER A 50 -13.34 2.65 6.25
C SER A 50 -14.64 1.89 6.46
N ASP A 51 -14.63 0.82 7.26
CA ASP A 51 -15.79 -0.03 7.56
C ASP A 51 -16.46 -0.64 6.32
N VAL A 52 -15.72 -0.76 5.22
CA VAL A 52 -16.22 -1.43 4.01
C VAL A 52 -16.21 -2.95 4.19
N PRO A 53 -17.08 -3.70 3.48
CA PRO A 53 -17.03 -5.15 3.49
C PRO A 53 -15.68 -5.68 3.00
N PHE A 54 -15.17 -6.73 3.66
CA PHE A 54 -13.87 -7.33 3.32
C PHE A 54 -13.75 -7.75 1.85
N LYS A 55 -14.83 -8.25 1.25
CA LYS A 55 -14.85 -8.59 -0.19
C LYS A 55 -14.51 -7.38 -1.07
N THR A 56 -15.12 -6.22 -0.79
CA THR A 56 -14.87 -4.98 -1.52
C THR A 56 -13.46 -4.45 -1.28
N ALA A 57 -12.96 -4.55 -0.05
CA ALA A 57 -11.58 -4.21 0.27
C ALA A 57 -10.58 -5.09 -0.50
N LEU A 58 -10.84 -6.40 -0.58
CA LEU A 58 -9.99 -7.35 -1.29
C LEU A 58 -10.01 -7.13 -2.81
N GLU A 59 -11.17 -6.83 -3.39
CA GLU A 59 -11.29 -6.42 -4.80
C GLU A 59 -10.45 -5.17 -5.08
N THR A 60 -10.49 -4.18 -4.18
CA THR A 60 -9.70 -2.95 -4.30
C THR A 60 -8.20 -3.22 -4.17
N ALA A 61 -7.77 -4.06 -3.22
CA ALA A 61 -6.37 -4.39 -3.00
C ALA A 61 -5.74 -5.17 -4.17
N ASN A 62 -6.57 -5.92 -4.92
CA ASN A 62 -6.18 -6.64 -6.13
C ASN A 62 -6.36 -5.82 -7.41
N ALA A 63 -6.98 -4.63 -7.34
CA ALA A 63 -7.22 -3.80 -8.51
C ALA A 63 -5.89 -3.35 -9.11
N THR A 64 -5.63 -3.80 -10.33
CA THR A 64 -4.49 -3.35 -11.11
C THR A 64 -4.96 -2.22 -12.02
N PRO A 65 -4.21 -1.12 -12.20
CA PRO A 65 -4.62 0.02 -13.01
C PRO A 65 -4.68 -0.25 -14.53
N VAL A 66 -4.68 -1.51 -14.98
CA VAL A 66 -4.77 -1.91 -16.39
C VAL A 66 -5.81 -3.02 -16.58
N ASP A 67 -6.64 -2.88 -17.61
CA ASP A 67 -7.49 -3.94 -18.13
C ASP A 67 -6.58 -5.07 -18.68
N ASN A 68 -6.56 -6.24 -18.04
CA ASN A 68 -5.67 -7.39 -18.28
C ASN A 68 -4.19 -7.21 -17.86
N PRO A 69 -3.86 -7.34 -16.56
CA PRO A 69 -2.49 -7.45 -16.13
C PRO A 69 -1.89 -8.83 -16.49
N ASP A 70 -0.77 -8.84 -17.20
CA ASP A 70 0.05 -10.03 -17.36
C ASP A 70 0.89 -10.25 -16.09
N LEU A 71 0.36 -11.07 -15.18
CA LEU A 71 0.96 -11.39 -13.88
C LEU A 71 2.28 -12.18 -13.98
N TYR A 72 2.65 -12.66 -15.17
CA TYR A 72 3.92 -13.37 -15.42
C TYR A 72 4.97 -12.50 -16.13
N ALA A 73 4.57 -11.36 -16.70
CA ALA A 73 5.47 -10.44 -17.40
C ALA A 73 5.84 -9.17 -16.60
N ALA A 74 5.17 -8.91 -15.47
CA ALA A 74 5.40 -7.73 -14.64
C ALA A 74 5.07 -7.98 -13.15
N PRO A 75 5.79 -7.36 -12.20
CA PRO A 75 5.37 -7.35 -10.80
C PRO A 75 3.97 -6.75 -10.67
N VAL A 76 3.19 -7.30 -9.75
CA VAL A 76 1.80 -6.87 -9.51
C VAL A 76 1.85 -5.49 -8.85
N ILE A 77 1.69 -4.45 -9.66
CA ILE A 77 1.53 -3.07 -9.18
C ILE A 77 0.05 -2.81 -9.03
N THR A 78 -0.49 -2.90 -7.82
CA THR A 78 -1.86 -2.45 -7.54
C THR A 78 -1.85 -1.01 -7.05
N THR A 79 -3.00 -0.35 -7.07
CA THR A 79 -3.16 0.94 -6.40
C THR A 79 -3.44 0.72 -4.92
N LEU A 80 -2.84 1.54 -4.05
CA LEU A 80 -3.29 1.58 -2.67
C LEU A 80 -4.73 2.11 -2.65
N SER A 81 -5.62 1.46 -1.89
CA SER A 81 -7.03 1.82 -1.82
C SER A 81 -7.22 3.32 -1.58
N GLU A 82 -8.08 3.97 -2.37
CA GLU A 82 -8.39 5.40 -2.24
C GLU A 82 -8.93 5.75 -0.84
N ARG A 83 -9.62 4.80 -0.19
CA ARG A 83 -10.09 4.94 1.18
C ARG A 83 -8.93 4.99 2.17
N VAL A 84 -7.95 4.10 2.01
CA VAL A 84 -6.73 4.13 2.84
C VAL A 84 -5.96 5.44 2.59
N VAL A 85 -5.81 5.85 1.33
CA VAL A 85 -5.10 7.08 0.94
C VAL A 85 -5.78 8.33 1.51
N SER A 86 -7.12 8.37 1.56
CA SER A 86 -7.88 9.51 2.08
C SER A 86 -8.00 9.53 3.61
N MET A 87 -8.17 8.37 4.25
CA MET A 87 -8.47 8.30 5.69
C MET A 87 -7.21 8.22 6.55
N LEU A 88 -6.19 7.46 6.14
CA LEU A 88 -4.97 7.26 6.93
C LEU A 88 -4.28 8.58 7.32
N PRO A 89 -4.18 9.60 6.43
CA PRO A 89 -3.64 10.92 6.78
C PRO A 89 -4.35 11.62 7.94
N ALA A 90 -5.63 11.36 8.18
CA ALA A 90 -6.41 11.99 9.23
C ALA A 90 -6.32 11.27 10.59
N VAL A 91 -5.77 10.05 10.62
CA VAL A 91 -5.61 9.27 11.85
C VAL A 91 -4.55 9.91 12.76
N GLY A 92 -4.97 10.31 13.97
CA GLY A 92 -4.09 10.83 15.02
C GLY A 92 -3.15 9.75 15.58
N ASP A 93 -2.05 10.15 16.22
CA ASP A 93 -0.98 9.23 16.66
C ASP A 93 -1.47 8.16 17.64
N ASP A 94 -2.29 8.54 18.63
CA ASP A 94 -2.86 7.59 19.59
C ASP A 94 -3.79 6.57 18.93
N SER A 95 -4.54 6.99 17.91
CA SER A 95 -5.42 6.12 17.14
C SER A 95 -4.63 5.22 16.18
N LEU A 96 -3.48 5.68 15.70
CA LEU A 96 -2.60 4.91 14.82
C LEU A 96 -1.98 3.71 15.53
N GLY A 97 -1.62 3.87 16.81
CA GLY A 97 -1.16 2.76 17.65
C GLY A 97 -2.24 1.70 17.89
N ARG A 98 -3.50 2.12 18.10
CA ARG A 98 -4.64 1.19 18.20
C ARG A 98 -4.89 0.49 16.88
N LEU A 99 -4.91 1.22 15.77
CA LEU A 99 -5.06 0.66 14.43
C LEU A 99 -4.00 -0.41 14.14
N ALA A 100 -2.74 -0.18 14.50
CA ALA A 100 -1.68 -1.19 14.35
C ALA A 100 -1.95 -2.46 15.16
N THR A 101 -2.48 -2.30 16.38
CA THR A 101 -2.82 -3.41 17.28
C THR A 101 -4.01 -4.22 16.78
N ASP A 102 -5.03 -3.53 16.28
CA ASP A 102 -6.23 -4.15 15.72
C ASP A 102 -5.91 -4.85 14.39
N TRP A 103 -5.10 -4.20 13.55
CA TRP A 103 -4.66 -4.76 12.27
C TRP A 103 -3.84 -6.04 12.46
N ARG A 104 -3.01 -6.11 13.51
CA ARG A 104 -2.27 -7.33 13.87
C ARG A 104 -3.19 -8.53 14.18
N GLN A 105 -4.44 -8.31 14.58
CA GLN A 105 -5.37 -9.42 14.84
C GLN A 105 -5.73 -10.19 13.56
N ASN A 106 -5.40 -9.67 12.39
CA ASN A 106 -5.50 -10.41 11.15
C ASN A 106 -4.57 -11.65 11.16
N PRO A 107 -5.05 -12.85 10.77
CA PRO A 107 -4.24 -14.07 10.74
C PRO A 107 -2.90 -13.94 9.99
N GLU A 108 -2.85 -13.17 8.90
CA GLU A 108 -1.63 -12.95 8.10
C GLU A 108 -0.57 -12.13 8.85
N LEU A 109 -0.98 -11.40 9.89
CA LEU A 109 -0.15 -10.46 10.65
C LEU A 109 0.06 -10.89 12.10
N ILE A 110 -0.50 -12.00 12.56
CA ILE A 110 -0.51 -12.38 13.99
C ILE A 110 0.91 -12.48 14.60
N ASN A 111 1.88 -12.91 13.80
CA ASN A 111 3.29 -13.05 14.16
C ASN A 111 4.12 -11.78 13.96
N ARG A 112 3.50 -10.67 13.53
CA ARG A 112 4.19 -9.40 13.30
C ARG A 112 4.38 -8.63 14.59
N ASP A 113 5.50 -7.91 14.66
CA ASP A 113 5.75 -6.93 15.69
C ASP A 113 4.79 -5.73 15.53
N PRO A 114 3.95 -5.43 16.54
CA PRO A 114 3.11 -4.23 16.55
C PRO A 114 3.87 -2.93 16.30
N THR A 115 5.11 -2.83 16.81
CA THR A 115 5.93 -1.63 16.66
C THR A 115 6.32 -1.42 15.21
N ALA A 116 6.64 -2.50 14.49
CA ALA A 116 6.93 -2.46 13.07
C ALA A 116 5.69 -2.07 12.25
N LEU A 117 4.51 -2.59 12.57
CA LEU A 117 3.26 -2.21 11.92
C LEU A 117 2.91 -0.74 12.16
N HIS A 118 3.06 -0.25 13.39
CA HIS A 118 2.83 1.15 13.72
C HIS A 118 3.81 2.07 12.97
N THR A 119 5.11 1.73 12.96
CA THR A 119 6.14 2.49 12.24
C THR A 119 5.82 2.54 10.74
N TRP A 120 5.42 1.42 10.16
CA TRP A 120 5.02 1.36 8.76
C TRP A 120 3.81 2.25 8.48
N LEU A 121 2.77 2.19 9.33
CA LEU A 121 1.59 3.06 9.21
C LEU A 121 1.96 4.54 9.30
N GLN A 122 2.89 4.92 10.18
CA GLN A 122 3.39 6.30 10.27
C GLN A 122 4.09 6.74 8.99
N GLN A 123 4.92 5.87 8.41
CA GLN A 123 5.63 6.14 7.17
C GLN A 123 4.67 6.27 5.98
N VAL A 124 3.70 5.36 5.84
CA VAL A 124 2.68 5.45 4.78
C VAL A 124 1.79 6.67 4.97
N ARG A 125 1.38 6.98 6.20
CA ARG A 125 0.63 8.20 6.52
C ARG A 125 1.38 9.46 6.08
N LYS A 126 2.68 9.52 6.36
CA LYS A 126 3.55 10.62 5.92
C LYS A 126 3.64 10.65 4.39
N LEU A 127 3.86 9.51 3.75
CA LEU A 127 3.92 9.41 2.29
C LEU A 127 2.63 9.94 1.64
N CYS A 128 1.45 9.54 2.13
CA CYS A 128 0.17 10.03 1.64
C CYS A 128 0.04 11.56 1.79
N ARG A 129 0.40 12.12 2.96
CA ARG A 129 0.33 13.57 3.21
C ARG A 129 1.26 14.38 2.29
N ASP A 130 2.45 13.87 2.03
CA ASP A 130 3.46 14.58 1.23
C ASP A 130 3.15 14.46 -0.28
N THR A 131 2.53 13.35 -0.69
CA THR A 131 2.40 12.94 -2.09
C THR A 131 1.08 13.35 -2.73
N VAL A 132 -0.04 13.11 -2.05
CA VAL A 132 -1.38 13.30 -2.64
C VAL A 132 -1.66 14.76 -3.01
N PRO A 133 -1.31 15.77 -2.19
CA PRO A 133 -1.47 17.17 -2.56
C PRO A 133 -0.62 17.59 -3.78
N ALA A 134 0.46 16.86 -4.06
CA ALA A 134 1.32 17.09 -5.23
C ALA A 134 0.76 16.45 -6.52
N GLY A 135 -0.41 15.80 -6.47
CA GLY A 135 -1.06 15.15 -7.62
C GLY A 135 -0.48 13.77 -7.97
N ASN A 136 0.30 13.18 -7.07
CA ASN A 136 0.87 11.85 -7.24
C ASN A 136 -0.07 10.77 -6.68
N LEU A 137 0.07 9.55 -7.20
CA LEU A 137 -0.69 8.37 -6.81
C LEU A 137 0.19 7.40 -6.00
N LEU A 138 -0.47 6.59 -5.16
CA LEU A 138 0.17 5.59 -4.31
C LEU A 138 -0.08 4.19 -4.89
N PHE A 139 1.02 3.47 -5.10
CA PHE A 139 1.03 2.14 -5.68
C PHE A 139 1.62 1.14 -4.71
N VAL A 140 1.23 -0.12 -4.85
CA VAL A 140 1.73 -1.26 -4.09
C VAL A 140 2.48 -2.16 -5.05
N TRP A 141 3.77 -2.33 -4.85
CA TRP A 141 4.60 -3.25 -5.59
C TRP A 141 4.79 -4.53 -4.78
N ASN A 142 4.24 -5.64 -5.26
CA ASN A 142 4.43 -6.96 -4.68
C ASN A 142 5.48 -7.73 -5.50
N CYS A 143 6.62 -8.07 -4.87
CA CYS A 143 7.59 -8.99 -5.45
C CYS A 143 7.59 -10.31 -4.68
N LEU A 144 7.54 -11.43 -5.41
CA LEU A 144 7.57 -12.78 -4.83
C LEU A 144 8.94 -13.07 -4.20
#